data_AF-A0A9D1G3Y2-F1
#
_entry.id   AF-A0A9D1G3Y2-F1
#
_cell.length_a   1.000
_cell.length_b   1.000
_cell.length_c   1.000
_cell.angle_alpha   90.00
_cell.angle_beta   90.00
_cell.angle_gamma   90.00
#
_symmetry.space_group_name_H-M   'P 1'
#
loop_
_entity.id
_entity.type
_entity.pdbx_description
1 polymer ?
#
loop_
_entity_poly.entity_id
_entity_poly.type
_entity_poly.pdbx_seq_one_letter_code
_entity_poly.pdbx_strand_id
1 'polypeptide(L)'
;MKKLLALILMAALCLGLLAGCGSEPAGDTTEPPADSTEPAGDGGDAAATELTVWLPVYQFGDGISDEDFWNEKFDAFEAENNCTIKVEIQSWTDYATNIYTGLLSAEGPDVVYVTEYYDIINADLIVPLDEYLTEEDYDLYLYLEQGAYNSNGELCTFPMMPGNPCVMYFNMDMLEAAGITELP
;
A
#
# COMPACT_ATOMS: atom_id res chain seq x y z
N MET A 1 24.73 9.34 -42.25
CA MET A 1 24.91 10.40 -41.23
C MET A 1 24.27 10.07 -39.88
N LYS A 2 23.03 9.57 -39.81
CA LYS A 2 22.40 9.18 -38.51
C LYS A 2 23.10 8.01 -37.79
N LYS A 3 23.68 7.06 -38.53
CA LYS A 3 24.42 5.90 -37.95
C LYS A 3 25.84 6.25 -37.48
N LEU A 4 26.45 7.30 -38.03
CA LEU A 4 27.75 7.82 -37.58
C LEU A 4 27.61 8.68 -36.32
N LEU A 5 26.50 9.41 -36.20
CA LEU A 5 26.20 10.19 -34.99
C LEU A 5 25.96 9.30 -33.76
N ALA A 6 25.27 8.17 -33.94
CA ALA A 6 24.99 7.19 -32.87
C ALA A 6 26.27 6.50 -32.36
N LEU A 7 27.24 6.23 -33.24
CA LEU A 7 28.52 5.61 -32.88
C LEU A 7 29.45 6.57 -32.12
N ILE A 8 29.37 7.88 -32.40
CA ILE A 8 30.15 8.90 -31.68
C ILE A 8 29.57 9.15 -30.28
N LEU A 9 28.24 9.12 -30.11
CA LEU A 9 27.61 9.29 -28.79
C LEU A 9 27.91 8.13 -27.84
N MET A 10 27.98 6.90 -28.34
CA MET A 10 28.25 5.71 -27.51
C MET A 10 29.72 5.63 -27.06
N ALA A 11 30.65 6.15 -27.88
CA ALA A 11 32.07 6.26 -27.50
C ALA A 11 32.33 7.35 -26.44
N ALA A 12 31.49 8.39 -26.38
CA ALA A 12 31.62 9.46 -25.38
C ALA A 12 31.14 9.04 -23.97
N LEU A 13 30.21 8.09 -23.87
CA LEU A 13 29.66 7.64 -22.58
C LEU A 13 30.61 6.70 -21.81
N CYS A 14 31.54 6.03 -22.50
CA CYS A 14 32.43 5.03 -21.90
C CYS A 14 33.71 5.62 -21.25
N LEU A 15 33.98 6.91 -21.44
CA LEU A 15 35.19 7.59 -20.92
C LEU A 15 34.96 8.32 -19.59
N GLY A 16 33.75 8.29 -19.03
CA GLY A 16 33.39 9.01 -17.79
C GLY A 16 33.55 8.22 -16.48
N LEU A 17 33.84 6.92 -16.53
CA LEU A 17 33.73 6.02 -15.36
C LEU A 17 35.05 5.74 -14.61
N LEU A 18 36.12 6.50 -14.84
CA LEU A 18 37.45 6.21 -14.24
C LEU A 18 38.17 7.40 -13.58
N ALA A 19 37.47 8.49 -13.26
CA ALA A 19 38.03 9.60 -12.47
C ALA A 19 37.29 9.74 -11.14
N GLY A 20 37.59 8.85 -10.19
CA GLY A 20 36.96 8.84 -8.88
C GLY A 20 37.71 7.99 -7.87
N CYS A 21 39.04 8.06 -7.86
CA CYS A 21 39.85 7.57 -6.74
C CYS A 21 41.10 8.44 -6.65
N GLY A 22 41.32 9.09 -5.50
CA GLY A 22 42.56 9.85 -5.28
C GLY A 22 42.48 10.87 -4.16
N SER A 23 42.50 10.41 -2.91
CA SER A 23 43.04 11.16 -1.77
C SER A 23 43.41 10.17 -0.68
N GLU A 24 44.69 9.81 -0.60
CA GLU A 24 45.32 9.26 0.60
C GLU A 24 46.40 10.26 1.05
N PRO A 25 46.77 10.31 2.34
CA PRO A 25 47.80 9.37 2.75
C PRO A 25 47.65 8.78 4.17
N ALA A 26 48.14 7.53 4.25
CA ALA A 26 48.98 6.94 5.30
C ALA A 26 48.36 6.45 6.62
N GLY A 27 48.56 5.16 6.89
CA GLY A 27 48.68 4.62 8.25
C GLY A 27 48.35 3.13 8.41
N ASP A 28 49.40 2.30 8.30
CA ASP A 28 49.63 0.97 8.87
C ASP A 28 48.52 -0.12 8.94
N THR A 29 48.90 -1.28 8.39
CA THR A 29 48.31 -2.62 8.54
C THR A 29 48.23 -3.10 9.99
N THR A 30 47.12 -3.73 10.39
CA THR A 30 47.01 -5.03 11.13
C THR A 30 45.55 -5.53 11.12
N GLU A 31 45.37 -6.86 10.99
CA GLU A 31 44.12 -7.65 10.94
C GLU A 31 43.11 -7.50 12.12
N PRO A 32 41.87 -8.01 11.98
CA PRO A 32 40.70 -7.65 12.79
C PRO A 32 40.49 -8.55 14.02
N PRO A 33 39.71 -8.10 15.02
CA PRO A 33 38.91 -9.00 15.83
C PRO A 33 37.44 -8.92 15.43
N ALA A 34 36.84 -10.10 15.24
CA ALA A 34 35.42 -10.29 15.40
C ALA A 34 35.04 -9.99 16.84
N ASP A 35 34.00 -9.19 17.06
CA ASP A 35 33.29 -9.19 18.32
C ASP A 35 31.79 -9.17 18.07
N SER A 36 31.14 -10.15 18.67
CA SER A 36 29.70 -10.31 18.70
C SER A 36 29.14 -9.31 19.70
N THR A 37 28.38 -8.36 19.21
CA THR A 37 27.59 -7.47 20.06
C THR A 37 26.13 -7.69 19.73
N GLU A 38 25.45 -8.49 20.55
CA GLU A 38 24.00 -8.36 20.75
C GLU A 38 23.71 -6.90 21.16
N PRO A 39 22.67 -6.24 20.62
CA PRO A 39 22.12 -5.11 21.32
C PRO A 39 21.30 -5.66 22.49
N ALA A 40 21.86 -5.47 23.68
CA ALA A 40 21.09 -5.36 24.90
C ALA A 40 20.00 -4.30 24.70
N GLY A 41 18.79 -4.61 25.22
CA GLY A 41 17.62 -3.74 25.14
C GLY A 41 17.93 -2.30 25.53
N ASP A 42 17.62 -1.39 24.62
CA ASP A 42 17.59 0.04 24.88
C ASP A 42 16.12 0.43 25.08
N GLY A 43 15.79 0.78 26.32
CA GLY A 43 14.55 1.48 26.66
C GLY A 43 14.63 2.96 26.26
N GLY A 44 14.95 3.21 24.99
CA GLY A 44 14.75 4.48 24.34
C GLY A 44 13.31 4.53 23.84
N ASP A 45 12.64 5.66 24.06
CA ASP A 45 11.35 5.97 23.44
C ASP A 45 11.56 5.88 21.92
N ALA A 46 11.20 4.73 21.34
CA ALA A 46 11.35 4.51 19.91
C ALA A 46 10.56 5.60 19.21
N ALA A 47 11.19 6.30 18.27
CA ALA A 47 10.50 7.33 17.51
C ALA A 47 9.22 6.71 16.92
N ALA A 48 8.08 7.36 17.16
CA ALA A 48 6.80 6.88 16.67
C ALA A 48 6.89 6.64 15.16
N THR A 49 6.50 5.46 14.71
CA THR A 49 6.54 5.11 13.29
C THR A 49 5.38 5.79 12.58
N GLU A 50 5.65 6.53 11.50
CA GLU A 50 4.59 7.06 10.64
C GLU A 50 4.22 6.01 9.59
N LEU A 51 2.94 5.69 9.48
CA LEU A 51 2.37 4.78 8.49
C LEU A 51 1.41 5.57 7.61
N THR A 52 1.34 5.23 6.33
CA THR A 52 0.48 5.87 5.34
C THR A 52 -0.61 4.92 4.88
N VAL A 53 -1.85 5.42 4.80
CA VAL A 53 -3.00 4.64 4.39
C VAL A 53 -3.75 5.38 3.29
N TRP A 54 -3.91 4.75 2.12
CA TRP A 54 -4.75 5.31 1.06
C TRP A 54 -6.13 4.69 1.08
N LEU A 55 -7.16 5.53 1.10
CA LEU A 55 -8.56 5.13 1.08
C LEU A 55 -9.33 5.92 0.02
N PRO A 56 -10.34 5.31 -0.63
CA PRO A 56 -11.18 6.06 -1.54
C PRO A 56 -12.18 6.94 -0.75
N VAL A 57 -12.74 7.93 -1.43
CA VAL A 57 -13.84 8.76 -0.89
C VAL A 57 -15.06 7.88 -0.58
N TYR A 58 -15.60 7.96 0.65
CA TYR A 58 -16.80 7.23 1.08
C TYR A 58 -17.99 8.15 1.35
N GLN A 59 -17.75 9.43 1.65
CA GLN A 59 -18.77 10.42 2.01
C GLN A 59 -19.73 9.91 3.09
N PHE A 60 -19.21 9.57 4.27
CA PHE A 60 -19.95 8.92 5.37
C PHE A 60 -21.21 9.63 5.93
N GLY A 61 -21.74 10.67 5.28
CA GLY A 61 -22.92 11.39 5.74
C GLY A 61 -22.65 12.19 7.02
N ASP A 62 -23.62 12.98 7.47
CA ASP A 62 -23.57 13.70 8.75
C ASP A 62 -22.51 14.80 8.93
N GLY A 63 -21.84 15.21 7.86
CA GLY A 63 -20.97 16.39 7.83
C GLY A 63 -19.56 16.17 8.40
N ILE A 64 -19.20 14.93 8.70
CA ILE A 64 -17.81 14.53 8.97
C ILE A 64 -17.07 14.32 7.65
N SER A 65 -15.78 14.67 7.59
CA SER A 65 -14.94 14.32 6.44
C SER A 65 -14.55 12.85 6.49
N ASP A 66 -14.22 12.24 5.33
CA ASP A 66 -13.73 10.85 5.32
C ASP A 66 -12.43 10.70 6.12
N GLU A 67 -11.55 11.71 6.08
CA GLU A 67 -10.30 11.73 6.84
C GLU A 67 -10.56 11.71 8.36
N ASP A 68 -11.44 12.60 8.86
CA ASP A 68 -11.78 12.64 10.28
C ASP A 68 -12.42 11.33 10.75
N PHE A 69 -13.29 10.74 9.92
CA PHE A 69 -13.93 9.46 10.23
C PHE A 69 -12.89 8.35 10.42
N TRP A 70 -11.90 8.26 9.52
CA TRP A 70 -10.87 7.22 9.58
C TRP A 70 -9.85 7.48 10.69
N ASN A 71 -9.45 8.74 10.91
CA ASN A 71 -8.55 9.11 12.01
C ASN A 71 -9.14 8.66 13.36
N GLU A 72 -10.44 8.88 13.60
CA GLU A 72 -11.11 8.39 14.83
C GLU A 72 -11.00 6.86 15.00
N LYS A 73 -10.93 6.09 13.90
CA LYS A 73 -10.77 4.63 13.98
C LYS A 73 -9.33 4.21 14.25
N PHE A 74 -8.37 5.01 13.82
CA PHE A 74 -6.95 4.75 14.00
C PHE A 74 -6.41 5.24 15.35
N ASP A 75 -7.06 6.21 16.02
CA ASP A 75 -6.65 6.75 17.33
C ASP A 75 -6.28 5.66 18.35
N ALA A 76 -7.12 4.61 18.46
CA ALA A 76 -6.87 3.51 19.39
C ALA A 76 -5.64 2.67 18.97
N PHE A 77 -5.49 2.41 17.68
CA PHE A 77 -4.36 1.67 17.14
C PHE A 77 -3.05 2.45 17.35
N GLU A 78 -3.04 3.75 17.05
CA GLU A 78 -1.89 4.63 17.25
C GLU A 78 -1.43 4.66 18.71
N ALA A 79 -2.39 4.81 19.64
CA ALA A 79 -2.12 4.84 21.07
C ALA A 79 -1.53 3.52 21.60
N GLU A 80 -1.94 2.38 21.04
CA GLU A 80 -1.46 1.06 21.45
C GLU A 80 -0.13 0.67 20.79
N ASN A 81 0.16 1.18 19.60
CA ASN A 81 1.28 0.70 18.76
C ASN A 81 2.44 1.69 18.59
N ASN A 82 2.45 2.81 19.33
CA ASN A 82 3.48 3.86 19.23
C ASN A 82 3.75 4.26 17.77
N CYS A 83 2.68 4.57 17.05
CA CYS A 83 2.72 4.96 15.64
C CYS A 83 1.76 6.12 15.37
N THR A 84 1.85 6.68 14.17
CA THR A 84 0.91 7.68 13.64
C THR A 84 0.49 7.24 12.26
N ILE A 85 -0.81 7.30 11.96
CA ILE A 85 -1.39 6.92 10.68
C ILE A 85 -1.78 8.18 9.93
N LYS A 86 -1.16 8.38 8.78
CA LYS A 86 -1.52 9.42 7.81
C LYS A 86 -2.49 8.85 6.79
N VAL A 87 -3.76 9.26 6.90
CA VAL A 87 -4.80 8.90 5.94
C VAL A 87 -4.76 9.85 4.75
N GLU A 88 -4.73 9.31 3.52
CA GLU A 88 -4.90 10.08 2.29
C GLU A 88 -6.14 9.61 1.54
N ILE A 89 -7.13 10.50 1.45
CA ILE A 89 -8.39 10.24 0.77
C ILE A 89 -8.26 10.57 -0.72
N GLN A 90 -8.59 9.61 -1.58
CA GLN A 90 -8.48 9.74 -3.02
C GLN A 90 -9.83 9.56 -3.74
N SER A 91 -9.99 10.24 -4.88
CA SER A 91 -11.18 10.11 -5.72
C SER A 91 -11.24 8.73 -6.37
N TRP A 92 -12.44 8.12 -6.40
CA TRP A 92 -12.70 6.86 -7.10
C TRP A 92 -12.28 6.86 -8.57
N THR A 93 -12.37 8.01 -9.26
CA THR A 93 -12.10 8.10 -10.70
C THR A 93 -10.71 7.60 -11.07
N ASP A 94 -9.70 7.97 -10.28
CA ASP A 94 -8.29 7.70 -10.59
C ASP A 94 -7.65 6.70 -9.60
N TYR A 95 -8.43 6.20 -8.64
CA TYR A 95 -7.92 5.46 -7.49
C TYR A 95 -7.10 4.23 -7.88
N ALA A 96 -7.66 3.33 -8.71
CA ALA A 96 -6.95 2.12 -9.15
C ALA A 96 -5.65 2.45 -9.91
N THR A 97 -5.67 3.48 -10.77
CA THR A 97 -4.49 3.92 -11.52
C THR A 97 -3.42 4.51 -10.59
N ASN A 98 -3.84 5.30 -9.60
CA ASN A 98 -2.93 5.90 -8.61
C ASN A 98 -2.26 4.82 -7.76
N ILE A 99 -3.01 3.82 -7.29
CA ILE A 99 -2.44 2.70 -6.53
C ILE A 99 -1.39 1.98 -7.35
N TYR A 100 -1.74 1.54 -8.55
CA TYR A 100 -0.82 0.79 -9.40
C TYR A 100 0.45 1.59 -9.70
N THR A 101 0.30 2.87 -10.03
CA THR A 101 1.44 3.75 -10.34
C THR A 101 2.31 4.02 -9.10
N GLY A 102 1.69 4.34 -7.96
CA GLY A 102 2.39 4.63 -6.71
C GLY A 102 3.16 3.42 -6.19
N LEU A 103 2.55 2.23 -6.19
CA LEU A 103 3.24 1.00 -5.80
C LEU A 103 4.42 0.70 -6.73
N LEU A 104 4.27 0.87 -8.05
CA LEU A 104 5.37 0.70 -9.01
C LEU A 104 6.52 1.72 -8.83
N SER A 105 6.22 2.96 -8.44
CA SER A 105 7.24 3.99 -8.20
C SER A 105 7.86 3.93 -6.81
N ALA A 106 7.42 3.00 -5.95
CA ALA A 106 7.76 2.95 -4.52
C ALA A 106 7.39 4.26 -3.78
N GLU A 107 6.33 4.93 -4.24
CA GLU A 107 5.74 6.12 -3.62
C GLU A 107 4.29 5.86 -3.16
N GLY A 108 3.85 4.60 -3.22
CA GLY A 108 2.57 4.16 -2.68
C GLY A 108 2.55 4.11 -1.15
N PRO A 109 1.38 3.87 -0.55
CA PRO A 109 1.23 3.86 0.89
C PRO A 109 1.71 2.54 1.50
N ASP A 110 1.81 2.49 2.83
CA ASP A 110 2.08 1.26 3.57
C ASP A 110 0.87 0.31 3.56
N VAL A 111 -0.34 0.86 3.62
CA VAL A 111 -1.61 0.10 3.52
C VAL A 111 -2.54 0.76 2.52
N VAL A 112 -3.20 -0.04 1.68
CA VAL A 112 -4.06 0.46 0.62
C VAL A 112 -5.34 -0.35 0.49
N TYR A 113 -6.47 0.35 0.36
CA TYR A 113 -7.72 -0.30 -0.03
C TYR A 113 -7.68 -0.59 -1.53
N VAL A 114 -7.98 -1.83 -1.92
CA VAL A 114 -7.92 -2.27 -3.33
C VAL A 114 -9.23 -2.92 -3.75
N THR A 115 -9.71 -2.56 -4.95
CA THR A 115 -10.83 -3.25 -5.60
C THR A 115 -10.36 -4.15 -6.74
N GLU A 116 -9.30 -3.72 -7.43
CA GLU A 116 -8.66 -4.44 -8.53
C GLU A 116 -7.27 -4.91 -8.06
N TYR A 117 -7.14 -6.20 -7.75
CA TYR A 117 -5.93 -6.74 -7.11
C TYR A 117 -5.09 -7.63 -8.02
N TYR A 118 -5.62 -8.10 -9.15
CA TYR A 118 -4.93 -9.10 -9.98
C TYR A 118 -3.57 -8.61 -10.50
N ASP A 119 -3.49 -7.39 -11.04
CA ASP A 119 -2.26 -6.87 -11.62
C ASP A 119 -1.21 -6.56 -10.55
N ILE A 120 -1.61 -6.02 -9.39
CA ILE A 120 -0.68 -5.71 -8.29
C ILE A 120 -0.15 -6.97 -7.62
N ILE A 121 -0.95 -8.02 -7.49
CA ILE A 121 -0.51 -9.32 -6.97
C ILE A 121 0.45 -9.98 -7.96
N ASN A 122 0.11 -10.03 -9.25
CA ASN A 122 0.95 -10.67 -10.26
C ASN A 122 2.29 -9.94 -10.48
N ALA A 123 2.34 -8.64 -10.16
CA ALA A 123 3.56 -7.84 -10.22
C ALA A 123 4.34 -7.81 -8.90
N ASP A 124 3.94 -8.61 -7.90
CA ASP A 124 4.55 -8.68 -6.56
C ASP A 124 4.62 -7.30 -5.85
N LEU A 125 3.60 -6.45 -6.07
CA LEU A 125 3.52 -5.10 -5.51
C LEU A 125 2.86 -5.01 -4.14
N ILE A 126 2.24 -6.12 -3.69
CA ILE A 126 1.70 -6.26 -2.34
C ILE A 126 2.21 -7.56 -1.73
N VAL A 127 2.41 -7.56 -0.41
CA VAL A 127 2.95 -8.71 0.31
C VAL A 127 1.86 -9.74 0.61
N PRO A 128 2.19 -11.04 0.63
CA PRO A 128 1.34 -12.05 1.27
C PRO A 128 1.13 -11.75 2.75
N LEU A 129 -0.03 -12.11 3.28
CA LEU A 129 -0.47 -11.82 4.63
C LEU A 129 -0.35 -13.03 5.56
N ASP A 130 -0.21 -14.24 5.02
CA ASP A 130 -0.26 -15.50 5.77
C ASP A 130 0.75 -15.54 6.94
N GLU A 131 1.93 -14.94 6.76
CA GLU A 131 2.97 -14.88 7.81
C GLU A 131 2.60 -13.97 9.00
N TYR A 132 1.64 -13.07 8.81
CA TYR A 132 1.17 -12.12 9.82
C TYR A 132 -0.15 -12.52 10.47
N LEU A 133 -0.79 -13.59 9.98
CA LEU A 133 -2.09 -14.06 10.44
C LEU A 133 -1.95 -15.30 11.32
N THR A 134 -2.79 -15.38 12.34
CA THR A 134 -2.88 -16.51 13.26
C THR A 134 -4.14 -17.32 13.02
N GLU A 135 -4.20 -18.55 13.54
CA GLU A 135 -5.43 -19.36 13.51
C GLU A 135 -6.61 -18.63 14.17
N GLU A 136 -6.35 -17.83 15.21
CA GLU A 136 -7.36 -17.00 15.88
C GLU A 136 -7.92 -15.92 14.93
N ASP A 137 -7.10 -15.36 14.03
CA ASP A 137 -7.56 -14.39 13.04
C ASP A 137 -8.52 -15.04 12.02
N TYR A 138 -8.20 -16.24 11.55
CA TYR A 138 -9.09 -16.98 10.64
C TYR A 138 -10.43 -17.37 11.30
N ASP A 139 -10.42 -17.64 12.61
CA ASP A 139 -11.65 -17.87 13.38
C ASP A 139 -12.46 -16.58 13.62
N LEU A 140 -11.76 -15.46 13.84
CA LEU A 140 -12.38 -14.16 14.14
C LEU A 140 -12.99 -13.51 12.88
N TYR A 141 -12.30 -13.55 11.75
CA TYR A 141 -12.67 -12.83 10.54
C TYR A 141 -13.37 -13.74 9.54
N LEU A 142 -14.71 -13.72 9.59
CA LEU A 142 -15.62 -14.56 8.80
C LEU A 142 -15.31 -14.65 7.29
N TYR A 143 -14.74 -13.59 6.71
CA TYR A 143 -14.51 -13.48 5.27
C TYR A 143 -13.03 -13.55 4.88
N LEU A 144 -12.11 -13.81 5.82
CA LEU A 144 -10.67 -13.74 5.56
C LEU A 144 -10.23 -14.66 4.41
N GLU A 145 -10.75 -15.88 4.38
CA GLU A 145 -10.49 -16.87 3.31
C GLU A 145 -11.03 -16.45 1.93
N GLN A 146 -11.84 -15.39 1.84
CA GLN A 146 -12.39 -14.88 0.58
C GLN A 146 -11.55 -13.76 -0.02
N GLY A 147 -10.39 -13.43 0.58
CA GLY A 147 -9.43 -12.52 -0.03
C GLY A 147 -8.83 -13.07 -1.33
N ALA A 148 -7.97 -12.26 -1.94
CA ALA A 148 -7.29 -12.61 -3.16
C ALA A 148 -6.00 -13.36 -2.84
N TYR A 149 -5.66 -14.35 -3.68
CA TYR A 149 -4.48 -15.17 -3.51
C TYR A 149 -3.51 -15.01 -4.68
N ASN A 150 -2.21 -15.10 -4.41
CA ASN A 150 -1.20 -15.18 -5.46
C ASN A 150 -1.12 -16.57 -6.10
N SER A 151 -0.23 -16.73 -7.08
CA SER A 151 -0.05 -18.00 -7.79
C SER A 151 0.53 -19.15 -6.95
N ASN A 152 1.11 -18.84 -5.78
CA ASN A 152 1.58 -19.83 -4.81
C ASN A 152 0.47 -20.29 -3.85
N GLY A 153 -0.70 -19.64 -3.90
CA GLY A 153 -1.81 -19.92 -3.00
C GLY A 153 -1.71 -19.21 -1.64
N GLU A 154 -0.95 -18.11 -1.57
CA GLU A 154 -0.80 -17.27 -0.37
C GLU A 154 -1.81 -16.11 -0.44
N LEU A 155 -2.45 -15.78 0.69
CA LEU A 155 -3.47 -14.74 0.81
C LEU A 155 -2.81 -13.35 0.76
N CYS A 156 -3.19 -12.50 -0.18
CA CYS A 156 -2.59 -11.19 -0.39
C CYS A 156 -3.50 -10.00 -0.04
N THR A 157 -4.79 -10.22 0.25
CA THR A 157 -5.70 -9.14 0.63
C THR A 157 -6.55 -9.49 1.83
N PHE A 158 -6.85 -8.49 2.65
CA PHE A 158 -7.73 -8.60 3.81
C PHE A 158 -9.11 -8.03 3.46
N PRO A 159 -10.18 -8.86 3.41
CA PRO A 159 -11.51 -8.37 3.03
C PRO A 159 -12.10 -7.40 4.07
N MET A 160 -12.22 -6.12 3.70
CA MET A 160 -12.82 -5.09 4.55
C MET A 160 -14.33 -4.94 4.36
N MET A 161 -14.80 -5.02 3.12
CA MET A 161 -16.21 -4.90 2.76
C MET A 161 -16.64 -6.13 1.96
N PRO A 162 -17.05 -7.22 2.64
CA PRO A 162 -17.45 -8.45 2.01
C PRO A 162 -18.82 -8.28 1.32
N GLY A 163 -18.76 -7.91 0.04
CA GLY A 163 -19.92 -7.81 -0.84
C GLY A 163 -20.54 -6.41 -0.92
N ASN A 164 -20.81 -5.99 -2.15
CA ASN A 164 -21.62 -4.80 -2.45
C ASN A 164 -22.91 -5.26 -3.11
N PRO A 165 -24.01 -5.44 -2.36
CA PRO A 165 -25.25 -5.90 -2.97
C PRO A 165 -25.75 -4.85 -3.96
N CYS A 166 -25.80 -5.22 -5.24
CA CYS A 166 -26.49 -4.42 -6.24
C CYS A 166 -28.00 -4.56 -6.04
N VAL A 167 -28.60 -3.58 -5.39
CA VAL A 167 -30.05 -3.54 -5.17
C VAL A 167 -30.70 -2.56 -6.15
N MET A 168 -31.90 -2.90 -6.62
CA MET A 168 -32.70 -1.99 -7.43
C MET A 168 -33.51 -1.05 -6.53
N TYR A 169 -33.39 0.25 -6.77
CA TYR A 169 -34.20 1.26 -6.11
C TYR A 169 -35.31 1.75 -7.06
N PHE A 170 -36.52 1.89 -6.54
CA PHE A 170 -37.68 2.36 -7.29
C PHE A 170 -38.25 3.64 -6.65
N ASN A 171 -38.59 4.62 -7.48
CA ASN A 171 -39.38 5.76 -7.05
C ASN A 171 -40.86 5.40 -7.15
N MET A 172 -41.47 5.07 -6.02
CA MET A 172 -42.87 4.59 -5.99
C MET A 172 -43.86 5.68 -6.45
N ASP A 173 -43.64 6.95 -6.11
CA ASP A 173 -44.50 8.05 -6.56
C ASP A 173 -44.55 8.16 -8.09
N MET A 174 -43.40 7.97 -8.76
CA MET A 174 -43.34 7.97 -10.22
C MET A 174 -44.01 6.75 -10.84
N LEU A 175 -43.87 5.57 -10.22
CA LEU A 175 -44.53 4.35 -10.69
C LEU A 175 -46.06 4.46 -10.54
N GLU A 176 -46.54 4.97 -9.41
CA GLU A 176 -47.96 5.19 -9.15
C GLU A 176 -48.55 6.23 -10.12
N ALA A 177 -47.85 7.35 -10.35
CA ALA A 177 -48.28 8.37 -11.33
C ALA A 177 -48.35 7.82 -12.76
N ALA A 178 -47.53 6.81 -13.08
CA ALA A 178 -47.56 6.10 -14.36
C ALA A 178 -48.58 4.94 -14.41
N GLY A 179 -49.27 4.64 -13.31
CA GLY A 179 -50.24 3.55 -13.21
C GLY A 179 -49.62 2.16 -13.09
N ILE A 180 -48.35 2.05 -12.68
CA ILE A 180 -47.64 0.79 -12.46
C ILE A 180 -47.83 0.36 -11.00
N THR A 181 -48.57 -0.73 -10.78
CA THR A 181 -48.93 -1.23 -9.43
C THR A 181 -48.18 -2.49 -9.00
N GLU A 182 -47.37 -3.08 -9.89
CA GLU A 182 -46.50 -4.23 -9.58
C GLU A 182 -45.07 -3.89 -10.00
N LEU A 183 -44.11 -4.17 -9.11
CA LEU A 183 -42.69 -3.99 -9.41
C LEU A 183 -42.23 -5.07 -10.42
N PRO A 184 -41.39 -4.72 -11.40
CA PRO A 184 -40.82 -5.67 -12.36
C PRO A 184 -39.82 -6.64 -11.73
#